data_AF-A0A6N7PKH5-F1
#
_entry.id   AF-A0A6N7PKH5-F1
#
_cell.length_a   1.000
_cell.length_b   1.000
_cell.length_c   1.000
_cell.angle_alpha   90.00
_cell.angle_beta   90.00
_cell.angle_gamma   90.00
#
_symmetry.space_group_name_H-M   'P 1'
#
loop_
_entity.id
_entity.type
_entity.pdbx_description
1 polymer ?
#
loop_
_entity_poly.entity_id
_entity_poly.type
_entity_poly.pdbx_seq_one_letter_code
_entity_poly.pdbx_strand_id
1 'polypeptide(L)'
;MLTITTAGAAFTAAGCGGAPKGNQAARSADPSIVRVAGTNEDPAIREAADERAAQQAWCEYLEALYHRATGENEAWPSRAECVEARTMASPEMLRRTASCSRAALDRFDGDPFTSAYAAEVSRCGSSALDAVEAKIEEITPYVAAICGRMSRCGEATYDECRGELGNGLRPHLERAVGAMNRRGRAAFEVCLQNISCGDVGSQVVSCLEPIMDGLLWLPG
;
A
#
# COMPACT_ATOMS: atom_id res chain seq x y z
N MET A 1 -52.37 -16.57 21.58
CA MET A 1 -53.34 -15.61 20.99
C MET A 1 -52.62 -14.76 19.96
N LEU A 2 -52.72 -15.13 18.68
CA LEU A 2 -53.11 -14.27 17.56
C LEU A 2 -53.04 -15.15 16.30
N THR A 3 -54.20 -15.28 15.66
CA THR A 3 -54.52 -16.04 14.46
C THR A 3 -55.00 -15.01 13.43
N ILE A 4 -54.63 -15.16 12.15
CA ILE A 4 -55.27 -14.73 10.87
C ILE A 4 -54.32 -15.31 9.79
N THR A 5 -54.53 -16.37 9.01
CA THR A 5 -55.58 -16.91 8.12
C THR A 5 -55.80 -16.20 6.77
N THR A 6 -55.51 -16.93 5.68
CA THR A 6 -56.21 -17.00 4.34
C THR A 6 -56.10 -15.81 3.36
N ALA A 7 -56.18 -15.94 2.01
CA ALA A 7 -56.32 -17.02 1.02
C ALA A 7 -56.17 -16.45 -0.43
N GLY A 8 -55.93 -17.34 -1.41
CA GLY A 8 -56.50 -17.28 -2.78
C GLY A 8 -55.72 -16.46 -3.82
N ALA A 9 -55.68 -16.78 -5.11
CA ALA A 9 -56.32 -17.83 -5.89
C ALA A 9 -55.54 -18.06 -7.20
N ALA A 10 -55.70 -19.25 -7.77
CA ALA A 10 -55.20 -19.67 -9.07
C ALA A 10 -55.97 -19.04 -10.24
N PHE A 11 -55.29 -18.86 -11.37
CA PHE A 11 -55.91 -18.95 -12.69
C PHE A 11 -55.00 -19.77 -13.62
N THR A 12 -55.51 -20.93 -14.02
CA THR A 12 -55.11 -21.66 -15.21
C THR A 12 -55.99 -21.21 -16.38
N ALA A 13 -55.39 -21.02 -17.55
CA ALA A 13 -56.11 -21.15 -18.83
C ALA A 13 -55.10 -21.49 -19.94
N ALA A 14 -55.35 -22.63 -20.57
CA ALA A 14 -54.65 -23.18 -21.70
C ALA A 14 -55.02 -22.46 -23.01
N GLY A 15 -54.13 -22.50 -23.99
CA GLY A 15 -54.40 -22.09 -25.36
C GLY A 15 -53.33 -22.58 -26.32
N CYS A 16 -53.61 -23.70 -27.01
CA CYS A 16 -52.80 -24.33 -28.05
C CYS A 16 -52.69 -23.47 -29.32
N GLY A 17 -51.57 -23.54 -30.03
CA GLY A 17 -51.51 -23.03 -31.40
C GLY A 17 -50.14 -23.15 -32.08
N GLY A 18 -49.99 -24.19 -32.91
CA GLY A 18 -49.26 -24.09 -34.19
C GLY A 18 -47.74 -24.19 -34.17
N ALA A 19 -47.23 -25.40 -34.40
CA ALA A 19 -45.89 -25.59 -34.98
C ALA A 19 -45.96 -25.43 -36.51
N PRO A 20 -44.94 -24.78 -37.12
CA PRO A 20 -44.42 -25.25 -38.39
C PRO A 20 -42.96 -25.70 -38.23
N LYS A 21 -42.68 -26.89 -38.77
CA LYS A 21 -41.32 -27.37 -39.06
C LYS A 21 -40.77 -26.64 -40.30
N GLY A 22 -39.50 -26.26 -40.23
CA GLY A 22 -38.61 -26.19 -41.39
C GLY A 22 -38.15 -24.79 -41.80
N ASN A 23 -36.95 -24.40 -41.39
CA ASN A 23 -35.81 -24.31 -42.32
C ASN A 23 -34.52 -23.99 -41.55
N GLN A 24 -33.47 -24.77 -41.83
CA GLN A 24 -32.11 -24.45 -41.48
C GLN A 24 -31.74 -23.08 -42.09
N ALA A 25 -31.24 -22.18 -41.25
CA ALA A 25 -30.32 -21.12 -41.68
C ALA A 25 -29.38 -20.84 -40.51
N ALA A 26 -28.13 -21.23 -40.68
CA ALA A 26 -27.03 -20.87 -39.80
C ALA A 26 -26.98 -19.34 -39.62
N ARG A 27 -26.88 -18.88 -38.37
CA ARG A 27 -26.31 -17.57 -38.01
C ARG A 27 -25.90 -17.61 -36.55
N SER A 28 -24.57 -17.69 -36.39
CA SER A 28 -23.73 -17.19 -35.31
C SER A 28 -24.33 -17.15 -33.91
N ALA A 29 -23.82 -18.03 -33.04
CA ALA A 29 -23.83 -17.81 -31.61
C ALA A 29 -23.12 -16.48 -31.34
N ASP A 30 -23.89 -15.46 -31.00
CA ASP A 30 -23.37 -14.29 -30.32
C ASP A 30 -23.01 -14.76 -28.91
N PRO A 31 -21.74 -14.78 -28.49
CA PRO A 31 -21.42 -14.96 -27.10
C PRO A 31 -21.92 -13.70 -26.42
N SER A 32 -23.12 -13.77 -25.82
CA SER A 32 -23.60 -12.80 -24.85
C SER A 32 -22.47 -12.53 -23.88
N ILE A 33 -21.81 -11.40 -24.09
CA ILE A 33 -20.77 -10.87 -23.23
C ILE A 33 -21.43 -10.76 -21.87
N VAL A 34 -21.09 -11.69 -20.98
CA VAL A 34 -21.24 -11.50 -19.55
C VAL A 34 -20.30 -10.34 -19.25
N ARG A 35 -20.83 -9.12 -19.36
CA ARG A 35 -20.25 -7.94 -18.72
C ARG A 35 -20.36 -8.26 -17.23
N VAL A 36 -19.34 -8.93 -16.71
CA VAL A 36 -19.01 -8.89 -15.29
C VAL A 36 -18.91 -7.40 -15.01
N ALA A 37 -19.91 -6.89 -14.30
CA ALA A 37 -19.92 -5.53 -13.82
C ALA A 37 -18.68 -5.42 -12.92
N GLY A 38 -17.57 -4.95 -13.49
CA GLY A 38 -16.44 -4.50 -12.72
C GLY A 38 -16.99 -3.44 -11.79
N THR A 39 -17.01 -3.75 -10.51
CA THR A 39 -17.30 -2.77 -9.48
C THR A 39 -16.25 -1.68 -9.66
N ASN A 40 -16.66 -0.53 -10.20
CA ASN A 40 -15.88 0.70 -10.18
C ASN A 40 -15.84 1.16 -8.71
N GLU A 41 -15.14 0.40 -7.87
CA GLU A 41 -14.83 0.84 -6.51
C GLU A 41 -13.96 2.09 -6.60
N ASP A 42 -14.32 3.07 -5.77
CA ASP A 42 -13.56 4.30 -5.64
C ASP A 42 -12.10 3.95 -5.32
N PRO A 43 -11.11 4.47 -6.10
CA PRO A 43 -9.70 4.25 -5.84
C PRO A 43 -9.28 4.54 -4.38
N ALA A 44 -9.92 5.51 -3.72
CA ALA A 44 -9.63 5.84 -2.33
C ALA A 44 -10.10 4.74 -1.35
N ILE A 45 -11.23 4.09 -1.63
CA ILE A 45 -11.73 2.97 -0.82
C ILE A 45 -10.81 1.77 -0.97
N ARG A 46 -10.37 1.47 -2.19
CA ARG A 46 -9.42 0.38 -2.46
C ARG A 46 -8.10 0.61 -1.77
N GLU A 47 -7.55 1.82 -1.85
CA GLU A 47 -6.28 2.16 -1.19
C GLU A 47 -6.38 2.03 0.33
N ALA A 48 -7.46 2.52 0.94
CA ALA A 48 -7.68 2.37 2.38
C ALA A 48 -7.88 0.91 2.81
N ALA A 49 -8.44 0.05 1.95
CA ALA A 49 -8.50 -1.39 2.18
C ALA A 49 -7.11 -2.03 2.08
N ASP A 50 -6.31 -1.62 1.09
CA ASP A 50 -4.95 -2.11 0.89
C ASP A 50 -4.01 -1.75 2.06
N GLU A 51 -4.10 -0.52 2.56
CA GLU A 51 -3.36 -0.04 3.73
C GLU A 51 -3.72 -0.86 4.98
N ARG A 52 -5.02 -1.07 5.24
CA ARG A 52 -5.47 -1.90 6.37
C ARG A 52 -4.97 -3.34 6.28
N ALA A 53 -5.04 -3.95 5.10
CA ALA A 53 -4.54 -5.31 4.90
C ALA A 53 -3.02 -5.39 5.09
N ALA A 54 -2.27 -4.37 4.66
CA ALA A 54 -0.82 -4.32 4.89
C ALA A 54 -0.46 -4.13 6.37
N GLN A 55 -1.19 -3.26 7.08
CA GLN A 55 -1.02 -3.06 8.53
C GLN A 55 -1.33 -4.35 9.29
N GLN A 56 -2.40 -5.04 8.92
CA GLN A 56 -2.76 -6.34 9.50
C GLN A 56 -1.63 -7.37 9.36
N ALA A 57 -1.02 -7.49 8.18
CA ALA A 57 0.11 -8.40 7.96
C ALA A 57 1.33 -8.05 8.82
N TRP A 58 1.60 -6.75 9.01
CA TRP A 58 2.66 -6.29 9.90
C TRP A 58 2.38 -6.63 11.37
N CYS A 59 1.14 -6.42 11.83
CA CYS A 59 0.75 -6.77 13.19
C CYS A 59 0.78 -8.27 13.46
N GLU A 60 0.41 -9.09 12.49
CA GLU A 60 0.52 -10.56 12.58
C GLU A 60 1.98 -11.03 12.71
N TYR A 61 2.90 -10.35 12.03
CA TYR A 61 4.33 -10.58 12.22
C TYR A 61 4.77 -10.23 13.65
N LEU A 62 4.40 -9.06 14.16
CA LEU A 62 4.79 -8.61 15.51
C LEU A 62 4.20 -9.49 16.61
N GLU A 63 2.95 -9.93 16.46
CA GLU A 63 2.32 -10.89 17.38
C GLU A 63 3.07 -12.23 17.39
N ALA A 64 3.47 -12.72 16.23
CA ALA A 64 4.27 -13.95 16.15
C ALA A 64 5.63 -13.81 16.83
N LEU A 65 6.27 -12.64 16.68
CA LEU A 65 7.50 -12.31 17.38
C LEU A 65 7.27 -12.29 18.90
N TYR A 66 6.17 -11.71 19.36
CA TYR A 66 5.77 -11.69 20.77
C TYR A 66 5.58 -13.11 21.33
N HIS A 67 4.81 -13.96 20.65
CA HIS A 67 4.63 -15.36 21.07
C HIS A 67 5.94 -16.13 21.11
N ARG A 68 6.86 -15.86 20.18
CA ARG A 68 8.20 -16.45 20.18
C ARG A 68 9.05 -15.96 21.36
N ALA A 69 8.86 -14.71 21.78
CA ALA A 69 9.51 -14.10 22.94
C ALA A 69 9.10 -14.73 24.26
N THR A 70 7.79 -14.84 24.47
CA THR A 70 7.21 -15.20 25.76
C THR A 70 7.05 -16.70 25.92
N GLY A 71 6.94 -17.43 24.80
CA GLY A 71 6.55 -18.84 24.80
C GLY A 71 5.07 -19.04 25.16
N GLU A 72 4.31 -17.96 25.28
CA GLU A 72 2.90 -17.95 25.67
C GLU A 72 2.03 -17.74 24.43
N ASN A 73 0.90 -18.47 24.37
CA ASN A 73 -0.13 -18.26 23.36
C ASN A 73 -1.15 -17.19 23.80
N GLU A 74 -0.75 -16.26 24.65
CA GLU A 74 -1.58 -15.16 25.11
C GLU A 74 -1.69 -14.06 24.05
N ALA A 75 -2.84 -13.40 23.99
CA ALA A 75 -3.05 -12.32 23.04
C ALA A 75 -2.00 -11.21 23.24
N TRP A 76 -1.32 -10.82 22.16
CA TRP A 76 -0.34 -9.74 22.21
C TRP A 76 -1.01 -8.42 22.66
N PRO A 77 -0.58 -7.81 23.78
CA PRO A 77 -1.28 -6.66 24.37
C PRO A 77 -1.43 -5.46 23.43
N SER A 78 -0.45 -5.22 22.55
CA SER A 78 -0.46 -4.08 21.63
C SER A 78 -1.12 -4.38 20.29
N ARG A 79 -1.79 -5.53 20.14
CA ARG A 79 -2.43 -5.92 18.87
C ARG A 79 -3.46 -4.90 18.40
N ALA A 80 -4.33 -4.44 19.29
CA ALA A 80 -5.37 -3.47 18.94
C ALA A 80 -4.76 -2.14 18.47
N GLU A 81 -3.76 -1.65 19.21
CA GLU A 81 -3.03 -0.43 18.86
C GLU A 81 -2.33 -0.57 17.51
N CYS A 82 -1.69 -1.72 17.25
CA CYS A 82 -1.03 -1.98 15.99
C CYS A 82 -2.01 -1.92 14.80
N VAL A 83 -3.18 -2.53 14.93
CA VAL A 83 -4.18 -2.55 13.83
C VAL A 83 -4.75 -1.16 13.56
N GLU A 84 -4.88 -0.34 14.59
CA GLU A 84 -5.36 1.05 14.47
C GLU A 84 -4.27 2.03 14.02
N ALA A 85 -3.00 1.64 14.14
CA ALA A 85 -1.87 2.49 13.78
C ALA A 85 -1.90 2.88 12.30
N ARG A 86 -1.57 4.15 12.05
CA ARG A 86 -1.42 4.69 10.71
C ARG A 86 0.05 4.92 10.43
N THR A 87 0.62 4.09 9.57
CA THR A 87 2.01 4.19 9.13
C THR A 87 2.12 5.06 7.87
N MET A 88 3.34 5.45 7.53
CA MET A 88 3.67 6.18 6.30
C MET A 88 4.08 5.23 5.18
N ALA A 89 4.21 3.92 5.44
CA ALA A 89 4.64 2.96 4.44
C ALA A 89 3.58 2.72 3.37
N SER A 90 4.03 2.54 2.13
CA SER A 90 3.19 2.03 1.06
C SER A 90 2.74 0.60 1.40
N PRO A 91 1.51 0.20 1.02
CA PRO A 91 1.01 -1.14 1.31
C PRO A 91 1.94 -2.25 0.80
N GLU A 92 2.58 -2.03 -0.35
CA GLU A 92 3.54 -2.99 -0.92
C GLU A 92 4.81 -3.12 -0.06
N MET A 93 5.43 -2.00 0.32
CA MET A 93 6.62 -2.01 1.18
C MET A 93 6.35 -2.73 2.51
N LEU A 94 5.22 -2.40 3.15
CA LEU A 94 4.86 -2.95 4.45
C LEU A 94 4.59 -4.46 4.37
N ARG A 95 3.86 -4.93 3.35
CA ARG A 95 3.62 -6.37 3.12
C ARG A 95 4.91 -7.13 2.85
N ARG A 96 5.81 -6.58 2.02
CA ARG A 96 7.11 -7.20 1.72
C ARG A 96 7.97 -7.32 2.96
N THR A 97 8.02 -6.26 3.77
CA THR A 97 8.74 -6.26 5.04
C THR A 97 8.17 -7.31 5.99
N ALA A 98 6.86 -7.29 6.23
CA ALA A 98 6.19 -8.25 7.11
C ALA A 98 6.41 -9.70 6.67
N SER A 99 6.25 -9.99 5.38
CA SER A 99 6.43 -11.34 4.83
C SER A 99 7.87 -11.83 4.94
N CYS A 100 8.86 -10.98 4.62
CA CYS A 100 10.27 -11.32 4.76
C CYS A 100 10.65 -11.56 6.23
N SER A 101 10.26 -10.65 7.12
CA SER A 101 10.55 -10.75 8.55
C SER A 101 9.89 -11.98 9.17
N ARG A 102 8.66 -12.31 8.77
CA ARG A 102 7.99 -13.54 9.20
C ARG A 102 8.74 -14.79 8.74
N ALA A 103 9.14 -14.84 7.47
CA ALA A 103 9.91 -15.97 6.95
C ALA A 103 11.30 -16.10 7.60
N ALA A 104 11.90 -14.98 8.01
CA ALA A 104 13.13 -14.98 8.79
C ALA A 104 12.88 -15.53 10.20
N LEU A 105 11.83 -15.09 10.88
CA LEU A 105 11.44 -15.57 12.21
C LEU A 105 11.23 -17.08 12.23
N ASP A 106 10.50 -17.61 11.25
CA ASP A 106 10.18 -19.04 11.17
C ASP A 106 11.42 -19.92 10.95
N ARG A 107 12.53 -19.35 10.43
CA ARG A 107 13.80 -20.05 10.20
C ARG A 107 14.86 -19.74 11.26
N PHE A 108 14.59 -18.77 12.13
CA PHE A 108 15.56 -18.33 13.11
C PHE A 108 15.61 -19.30 14.29
N ASP A 109 16.77 -19.90 14.51
CA ASP A 109 17.00 -20.81 15.62
C ASP A 109 17.41 -20.03 16.87
N GLY A 110 16.65 -20.21 17.95
CA GLY A 110 16.90 -19.58 19.24
C GLY A 110 16.05 -18.35 19.51
N ASP A 111 16.58 -17.46 20.37
CA ASP A 111 15.91 -16.26 20.84
C ASP A 111 15.92 -15.14 19.77
N PRO A 112 14.76 -14.68 19.28
CA PRO A 112 14.70 -13.60 18.30
C PRO A 112 15.03 -12.21 18.90
N PHE A 113 15.23 -12.07 20.21
CA PHE A 113 15.64 -10.81 20.85
C PHE A 113 17.15 -10.63 20.87
N THR A 114 17.77 -10.93 19.73
CA THR A 114 19.22 -10.82 19.53
C THR A 114 19.53 -9.82 18.41
N SER A 115 20.74 -9.25 18.45
CA SER A 115 21.23 -8.39 17.36
C SER A 115 21.28 -9.11 16.01
N ALA A 116 21.47 -10.43 16.01
CA ALA A 116 21.45 -11.25 14.81
C ALA A 116 20.07 -11.24 14.13
N TYR A 117 18.99 -11.44 14.90
CA TYR A 117 17.65 -11.37 14.34
C TYR A 117 17.25 -9.93 13.95
N ALA A 118 17.66 -8.93 14.74
CA ALA A 118 17.46 -7.52 14.38
C ALA A 118 18.11 -7.17 13.02
N ALA A 119 19.26 -7.75 12.70
CA ALA A 119 19.91 -7.60 11.40
C ALA A 119 19.09 -8.23 10.25
N GLU A 120 18.44 -9.37 10.47
CA GLU A 120 17.52 -9.96 9.48
C GLU A 120 16.30 -9.08 9.22
N VAL A 121 15.70 -8.53 10.28
CA VAL A 121 14.58 -7.59 10.15
C VAL A 121 15.02 -6.33 9.39
N SER A 122 16.19 -5.81 9.72
CA SER A 122 16.79 -4.65 9.02
C SER A 122 17.03 -4.95 7.54
N ARG A 123 17.58 -6.12 7.22
CA ARG A 123 17.76 -6.60 5.84
C ARG A 123 16.44 -6.69 5.09
N CYS A 124 15.39 -7.21 5.73
CA CYS A 124 14.06 -7.28 5.14
C CYS A 124 13.49 -5.90 4.84
N GLY A 125 13.64 -4.94 5.76
CA GLY A 125 13.23 -3.54 5.55
C GLY A 125 13.98 -2.90 4.39
N SER A 126 15.32 -3.02 4.33
CA SER A 126 16.11 -2.50 3.22
C SER A 126 15.75 -3.14 1.88
N SER A 127 15.56 -4.46 1.85
CA SER A 127 15.15 -5.18 0.63
C SER A 127 13.76 -4.75 0.16
N ALA A 128 12.85 -4.46 1.09
CA ALA A 128 11.52 -3.95 0.76
C ALA A 128 11.63 -2.53 0.17
N LEU A 129 12.42 -1.63 0.78
CA LEU A 129 12.68 -0.29 0.27
C LEU A 129 13.26 -0.30 -1.15
N ASP A 130 14.16 -1.24 -1.45
CA ASP A 130 14.76 -1.37 -2.78
C ASP A 130 13.81 -1.97 -3.82
N ALA A 131 12.77 -2.69 -3.39
CA ALA A 131 11.83 -3.37 -4.27
C ALA A 131 10.60 -2.53 -4.65
N VAL A 132 10.32 -1.44 -3.92
CA VAL A 132 9.25 -0.50 -4.26
C VAL A 132 9.80 0.66 -5.07
N GLU A 133 9.36 0.74 -6.32
CA GLU A 133 9.72 1.81 -7.24
C GLU A 133 8.55 2.78 -7.39
N ALA A 134 8.80 4.07 -7.14
CA ALA A 134 7.88 5.11 -7.57
C ALA A 134 7.97 5.31 -9.09
N LYS A 135 6.84 5.57 -9.72
CA LYS A 135 6.80 5.92 -11.14
C LYS A 135 7.37 7.31 -11.36
N ILE A 136 7.88 7.57 -12.57
CA ILE A 136 8.49 8.86 -12.90
C ILE A 136 7.51 10.04 -12.74
N GLU A 137 6.20 9.80 -12.98
CA GLU A 137 5.15 10.79 -12.79
C GLU A 137 4.96 11.14 -11.31
N GLU A 138 5.21 10.19 -10.41
CA GLU A 138 5.14 10.38 -8.97
C GLU A 138 6.36 11.13 -8.44
N ILE A 139 7.53 10.99 -9.09
CA ILE A 139 8.78 11.65 -8.69
C ILE A 139 8.90 13.09 -9.21
N THR A 140 8.29 13.37 -10.36
CA THR A 140 8.40 14.66 -11.05
C THR A 140 8.08 15.88 -10.17
N PRO A 141 7.01 15.87 -9.35
CA PRO A 141 6.68 16.99 -8.45
C PRO A 141 7.80 17.29 -7.44
N TYR A 142 8.44 16.27 -6.89
CA TYR A 142 9.52 16.41 -5.91
C TYR A 142 10.78 17.00 -6.54
N VAL A 143 11.18 16.50 -7.71
CA VAL A 143 12.30 17.05 -8.49
C VAL A 143 12.04 18.51 -8.84
N ALA A 144 10.81 18.84 -9.26
CA ALA A 144 10.44 20.21 -9.57
C ALA A 144 10.50 21.13 -8.35
N ALA A 145 10.08 20.66 -7.17
CA ALA A 145 10.16 21.42 -5.93
C ALA A 145 11.62 21.70 -5.52
N ILE A 146 12.47 20.68 -5.53
CA ILE A 146 13.89 20.78 -5.15
C ILE A 146 14.64 21.68 -6.12
N CYS A 147 14.61 21.39 -7.43
CA CYS A 147 15.33 22.19 -8.42
C CYS A 147 14.76 23.59 -8.60
N GLY A 148 13.44 23.75 -8.46
CA GLY A 148 12.82 25.05 -8.43
C GLY A 148 13.33 25.90 -7.26
N ARG A 149 13.59 25.29 -6.09
CA ARG A 149 14.16 26.01 -4.96
C ARG A 149 15.62 26.38 -5.19
N MET A 150 16.47 25.44 -5.58
CA MET A 150 17.89 25.69 -5.87
C MET A 150 18.06 26.82 -6.90
N SER A 151 17.23 26.82 -7.94
CA SER A 151 17.21 27.88 -8.96
C SER A 151 16.80 29.24 -8.41
N ARG A 152 15.78 29.32 -7.54
CA ARG A 152 15.39 30.60 -6.91
C ARG A 152 16.44 31.12 -5.93
N CYS A 153 17.23 30.24 -5.33
CA CYS A 153 18.31 30.60 -4.41
C CYS A 153 19.62 30.94 -5.12
N GLY A 154 19.70 30.73 -6.44
CA GLY A 154 20.90 30.98 -7.24
C GLY A 154 22.02 29.95 -7.01
N GLU A 155 21.70 28.78 -6.46
CA GLU A 155 22.67 27.72 -6.16
C GLU A 155 23.01 26.87 -7.39
N ALA A 156 22.02 26.62 -8.25
CA ALA A 156 22.16 25.94 -9.53
C ALA A 156 21.00 26.33 -10.44
N THR A 157 21.17 26.29 -11.77
CA THR A 157 20.02 26.38 -12.67
C THR A 157 19.10 25.16 -12.53
N TYR A 158 17.84 25.28 -12.96
CA TYR A 158 16.90 24.16 -12.92
C TYR A 158 17.42 22.95 -13.71
N ASP A 159 18.03 23.18 -14.88
CA ASP A 159 18.55 22.12 -15.75
C ASP A 159 19.82 21.47 -15.19
N GLU A 160 20.73 22.24 -14.60
CA GLU A 160 21.90 21.71 -13.88
C GLU A 160 21.45 20.83 -12.72
N CYS A 161 20.55 21.33 -11.86
CA CYS A 161 20.01 20.55 -10.75
C CYS A 161 19.31 19.27 -11.23
N ARG A 162 18.48 19.35 -12.28
CA ARG A 162 17.79 18.17 -12.82
C ARG A 162 18.78 17.14 -13.37
N GLY A 163 19.85 17.60 -14.02
CA GLY A 163 20.93 16.75 -14.52
C GLY A 163 21.66 16.03 -13.38
N GLU A 164 22.06 16.77 -12.34
CA GLU A 164 22.77 16.23 -11.18
C GLU A 164 21.88 15.30 -10.34
N LEU A 165 20.65 15.70 -10.05
CA LEU A 165 19.65 14.86 -9.38
C LEU A 165 19.42 13.58 -10.19
N GLY A 166 19.27 13.68 -11.51
CA GLY A 166 19.05 12.54 -12.39
C GLY A 166 20.18 11.51 -12.36
N ASN A 167 21.42 11.95 -12.14
CA ASN A 167 22.62 11.10 -12.16
C ASN A 167 22.96 10.48 -10.79
N GLY A 168 22.57 11.11 -9.68
CA GLY A 168 22.95 10.64 -8.33
C GLY A 168 21.80 10.43 -7.36
N LEU A 169 20.87 11.38 -7.25
CA LEU A 169 19.87 11.37 -6.18
C LEU A 169 18.54 10.72 -6.59
N ARG A 170 18.25 10.64 -7.89
CA ARG A 170 16.98 10.11 -8.42
C ARG A 170 16.67 8.70 -7.89
N PRO A 171 17.60 7.72 -7.87
CA PRO A 171 17.31 6.39 -7.33
C PRO A 171 17.00 6.40 -5.82
N HIS A 172 17.55 7.35 -5.06
CA HIS A 172 17.25 7.48 -3.64
C HIS A 172 15.86 8.08 -3.43
N LEU A 173 15.51 9.09 -4.23
CA LEU A 173 14.18 9.71 -4.21
C LEU A 173 13.09 8.74 -4.69
N GLU A 174 13.37 7.94 -5.72
CA GLU A 174 12.51 6.87 -6.23
C GLU A 174 12.19 5.85 -5.14
N ARG A 175 13.21 5.35 -4.44
CA ARG A 175 13.04 4.42 -3.31
C ARG A 175 12.26 5.05 -2.17
N ALA A 176 12.61 6.28 -1.77
CA ALA A 176 11.95 6.96 -0.66
C ALA A 176 10.46 7.19 -0.94
N VAL A 177 10.11 7.74 -2.11
CA VAL A 177 8.71 8.00 -2.49
C VAL A 177 7.95 6.69 -2.76
N GLY A 178 8.61 5.67 -3.31
CA GLY A 178 8.04 4.34 -3.52
C GLY A 178 7.68 3.65 -2.20
N ALA A 179 8.50 3.85 -1.18
CA ALA A 179 8.27 3.35 0.17
C ALA A 179 7.11 4.06 0.89
N MET A 180 6.68 5.24 0.44
CA MET A 180 5.64 6.03 1.11
C MET A 180 4.24 5.76 0.53
N ASN A 181 3.24 5.69 1.39
CA ASN A 181 1.85 5.85 0.99
C ASN A 181 1.53 7.33 0.67
N ARG A 182 0.29 7.58 0.26
CA ARG A 182 -0.18 8.93 -0.10
C ARG A 182 -0.04 9.94 1.04
N ARG A 183 -0.23 9.53 2.30
CA ARG A 183 -0.05 10.41 3.45
C ARG A 183 1.41 10.82 3.63
N GLY A 184 2.34 9.87 3.53
CA GLY A 184 3.79 10.15 3.61
C GLY A 184 4.23 11.07 2.47
N ARG A 185 3.78 10.78 1.25
CA ARG A 185 4.04 11.61 0.06
C ARG A 185 3.54 13.04 0.21
N ALA A 186 2.32 13.24 0.70
CA ALA A 186 1.77 14.57 0.94
C ALA A 186 2.52 15.33 2.05
N ALA A 187 2.90 14.64 3.13
CA ALA A 187 3.72 15.24 4.19
C ALA A 187 5.09 15.70 3.67
N PHE A 188 5.71 14.89 2.80
CA PHE A 188 6.98 15.24 2.18
C PHE A 188 6.86 16.47 1.28
N GLU A 189 5.83 16.52 0.42
CA GLU A 189 5.57 17.67 -0.44
C GLU A 189 5.39 18.96 0.35
N VAL A 190 4.61 18.92 1.44
CA VAL A 190 4.40 20.07 2.33
C VAL A 190 5.72 20.52 2.97
N CYS A 191 6.59 19.59 3.38
CA CYS A 191 7.88 19.94 3.92
C CYS A 191 8.78 20.63 2.88
N LEU A 192 8.84 20.09 1.65
CA LEU A 192 9.62 20.67 0.56
C LEU A 192 9.17 22.08 0.17
N GLN A 193 7.91 22.44 0.39
CA GLN A 193 7.43 23.81 0.15
C GLN A 193 8.02 24.83 1.14
N ASN A 194 8.49 24.37 2.30
CA ASN A 194 8.95 25.21 3.40
C ASN A 194 10.48 25.25 3.57
N ILE A 195 11.26 24.47 2.79
CA ILE A 195 12.73 24.55 2.81
C ILE A 195 13.20 25.95 2.46
N SER A 196 14.29 26.43 3.02
CA SER A 196 14.86 27.77 2.81
C SER A 196 16.06 27.76 1.84
N CYS A 197 16.55 28.93 1.43
CA CYS A 197 17.84 29.03 0.74
C CYS A 197 18.99 28.72 1.72
N GLY A 198 19.96 27.92 1.28
CA GLY A 198 20.98 27.34 2.16
C GLY A 198 21.28 25.90 1.78
N ASP A 199 21.64 25.06 2.74
CA ASP A 199 21.88 23.64 2.46
C ASP A 199 20.56 22.91 2.13
N VAL A 200 20.15 22.95 0.86
CA VAL A 200 18.93 22.28 0.38
C VAL A 200 19.03 20.77 0.57
N GLY A 201 20.21 20.18 0.40
CA GLY A 201 20.42 18.73 0.55
C GLY A 201 20.09 18.25 1.96
N SER A 202 20.66 18.90 2.98
CA SER A 202 20.37 18.61 4.38
C SER A 202 18.88 18.82 4.72
N GLN A 203 18.28 19.90 4.23
CA GLN A 203 16.86 20.18 4.46
C GLN A 203 15.93 19.12 3.83
N VAL A 204 16.27 18.58 2.65
CA VAL A 204 15.54 17.46 2.04
C VAL A 204 15.62 16.22 2.93
N VAL A 205 16.79 15.92 3.49
CA VAL A 205 16.96 14.80 4.44
C VAL A 205 16.10 15.02 5.68
N SER A 206 16.13 16.21 6.28
CA SER A 206 15.27 16.56 7.43
C SER A 206 13.78 16.47 7.12
N CYS A 207 13.38 16.69 5.86
CA CYS A 207 12.00 16.46 5.42
C CYS A 207 11.64 14.97 5.29
N LEU A 208 12.62 14.11 5.01
CA LEU A 208 12.41 12.67 4.85
C LEU A 208 12.44 11.92 6.18
N GLU A 209 13.34 12.27 7.10
CA GLU A 209 13.53 11.61 8.41
C GLU A 209 12.23 11.27 9.15
N PRO A 210 11.32 12.22 9.45
CA PRO A 210 10.11 11.90 10.20
C PRO A 210 9.15 10.97 9.46
N ILE A 211 9.25 10.91 8.13
CA ILE A 211 8.45 10.03 7.29
C ILE A 211 9.04 8.62 7.31
N MET A 212 10.38 8.53 7.22
CA MET A 212 11.12 7.27 7.30
C MET A 212 10.92 6.61 8.67
N ASP A 213 10.99 7.39 9.76
CA ASP A 213 10.71 6.93 11.11
C ASP A 213 9.26 6.45 11.28
N GLY A 214 8.34 7.03 10.53
CA GLY A 214 6.92 6.67 10.52
C GLY A 214 6.53 5.52 9.58
N LEU A 215 7.48 4.89 8.88
CA LEU A 215 7.16 3.81 7.92
C LEU A 215 6.62 2.56 8.60
N LEU A 216 7.16 2.21 9.76
CA LEU A 216 6.75 1.03 10.51
C LEU A 216 6.25 1.46 11.88
N TRP A 217 5.15 0.87 12.32
CA TRP A 217 4.71 1.02 13.70
C TRP A 217 5.40 -0.03 14.57
N LEU A 218 5.91 0.38 15.74
CA LEU A 218 6.48 -0.50 16.75
C LEU A 218 5.86 -0.16 18.11
N PRO A 219 5.66 -1.15 19.00
CA PRO A 219 5.22 -0.87 20.36
C PRO A 219 6.28 -0.05 21.11
N GLY A 220 5.82 0.93 21.89
CA GLY A 220 6.66 1.82 22.71
C GLY A 220 6.97 1.28 24.10
#